data_AF-A0A951EME0-F1
#
_entry.id   AF-A0A951EME0-F1
#
_cell.length_a   1.000
_cell.length_b   1.000
_cell.length_c   1.000
_cell.angle_alpha   90.00
_cell.angle_beta   90.00
_cell.angle_gamma   90.00
#
_symmetry.space_group_name_H-M   'P 1'
#
loop_
_entity.id
_entity.type
_entity.pdbx_description
1 polymer ?
#
loop_
_entity_poly.entity_id
_entity_poly.type
_entity_poly.pdbx_seq_one_letter_code
_entity_poly.pdbx_strand_id
1 'polypeptide(L)'
;IKADGSAASGVINMTVRNSVSSGNSANGIVGTSNRAAVLVMIDRSTSSHNIAGFGVIADGPATVVRVGNSSIAGNINGVGATNGASLQSYDTNQINGNSNDGIASVTPISLH
;
A
#
# COMPACT_ATOMS: atom_id res chain seq x y z
N ILE A 1 -3.97 1.01 -8.87
CA ILE A 1 -3.33 -0.32 -9.11
C ILE A 1 -3.82 -1.29 -8.03
N LYS A 2 -4.27 -2.51 -8.35
CA LYS A 2 -4.88 -3.41 -7.35
C LYS A 2 -4.47 -4.88 -7.53
N ALA A 3 -4.11 -5.53 -6.43
CA ALA A 3 -4.06 -6.98 -6.26
C ALA A 3 -5.26 -7.44 -5.42
N ASP A 4 -6.05 -8.40 -5.94
CA ASP A 4 -7.24 -8.93 -5.26
C ASP A 4 -7.17 -10.46 -5.18
N GLY A 5 -7.01 -10.98 -3.95
CA GLY A 5 -6.92 -12.41 -3.66
C GLY A 5 -8.24 -13.08 -3.29
N SER A 6 -9.37 -12.37 -3.34
CA SER A 6 -10.67 -12.88 -2.86
C SER A 6 -11.11 -14.18 -3.56
N ALA A 7 -10.86 -14.28 -4.87
CA ALA A 7 -11.19 -15.48 -5.65
C ALA A 7 -10.01 -16.44 -5.85
N ALA A 8 -8.79 -16.03 -5.49
CA ALA A 8 -7.58 -16.81 -5.75
C ALA A 8 -7.46 -18.03 -4.83
N SER A 9 -6.92 -19.13 -5.37
CA SER A 9 -6.55 -20.33 -4.62
C SER A 9 -5.06 -20.43 -4.34
N GLY A 10 -4.24 -19.66 -5.06
CA GLY A 10 -2.79 -19.59 -4.90
C GLY A 10 -2.31 -18.22 -4.42
N VAL A 11 -1.03 -18.13 -4.07
CA VAL A 11 -0.39 -16.88 -3.63
C VAL A 11 -0.30 -15.90 -4.80
N ILE A 12 -0.66 -14.64 -4.56
CA ILE A 12 -0.43 -13.53 -5.48
C ILE A 12 0.80 -12.77 -5.02
N ASN A 13 1.85 -12.76 -5.84
CA ASN A 13 3.02 -11.91 -5.66
C ASN A 13 2.98 -10.79 -6.70
N MET A 14 2.81 -9.54 -6.25
CA MET A 14 2.78 -8.37 -7.11
C MET A 14 3.97 -7.46 -6.82
N THR A 15 4.60 -6.93 -7.87
CA THR A 15 5.58 -5.85 -7.77
C THR A 15 5.06 -4.62 -8.52
N VAL A 16 5.07 -3.48 -7.85
CA VAL A 16 4.77 -2.17 -8.42
C VAL A 16 6.06 -1.36 -8.39
N ARG A 17 6.59 -1.03 -9.56
CA ARG A 17 7.89 -0.36 -9.66
C ARG A 17 7.91 0.69 -10.75
N ASN A 18 8.44 1.87 -10.45
CA ASN A 18 8.48 3.01 -11.38
C ASN A 18 7.08 3.36 -11.92
N SER A 19 6.06 3.26 -11.07
CA SER A 19 4.67 3.48 -11.46
C SER A 19 4.09 4.70 -10.77
N VAL A 20 3.06 5.29 -11.38
CA VAL A 20 2.27 6.38 -10.79
C VAL A 20 0.81 5.95 -10.68
N SER A 21 0.22 6.11 -9.49
CA SER A 21 -1.22 5.96 -9.25
C SER A 21 -1.76 7.27 -8.66
N SER A 22 -2.37 8.10 -9.51
CA SER A 22 -2.79 9.45 -9.11
C SER A 22 -4.18 9.82 -9.58
N GLY A 23 -4.85 10.73 -8.84
CA GLY A 23 -6.15 11.28 -9.22
C GLY A 23 -7.30 10.28 -9.13
N ASN A 24 -7.13 9.19 -8.39
CA ASN A 24 -8.18 8.17 -8.28
C ASN A 24 -9.28 8.65 -7.33
N SER A 25 -10.53 8.36 -7.68
CA SER A 25 -11.69 8.68 -6.84
C SER A 25 -11.74 7.88 -5.53
N ALA A 26 -10.99 6.78 -5.43
CA ALA A 26 -10.91 5.94 -4.23
C ALA A 26 -9.45 5.81 -3.76
N ASN A 27 -8.88 4.60 -3.82
CA ASN A 27 -7.50 4.30 -3.40
C ASN A 27 -6.52 4.37 -4.57
N GLY A 28 -5.24 4.60 -4.28
CA GLY A 28 -4.14 4.51 -5.25
C GLY A 28 -3.69 3.07 -5.49
N ILE A 29 -2.84 2.53 -4.61
CA ILE A 29 -2.31 1.17 -4.68
C ILE A 29 -2.97 0.30 -3.59
N VAL A 30 -3.51 -0.85 -3.98
CA VAL A 30 -4.33 -1.71 -3.12
C VAL A 30 -3.83 -3.15 -3.14
N GLY A 31 -3.56 -3.72 -1.98
CA GLY A 31 -3.59 -5.17 -1.77
C GLY A 31 -4.83 -5.53 -0.95
N THR A 32 -5.61 -6.52 -1.38
CA THR A 32 -6.74 -7.01 -0.59
C THR A 32 -6.94 -8.51 -0.71
N SER A 33 -7.19 -9.19 0.41
CA SER A 33 -7.57 -10.60 0.45
C SER A 33 -8.01 -11.06 1.84
N ASN A 34 -9.08 -11.86 1.85
CA ASN A 34 -9.54 -12.62 3.02
C ASN A 34 -9.25 -14.12 2.90
N ARG A 35 -8.54 -14.57 1.84
CA ARG A 35 -8.39 -16.00 1.53
C ARG A 35 -6.98 -16.37 1.08
N ALA A 36 -6.62 -16.04 -0.17
CA ALA A 36 -5.29 -16.34 -0.69
C ALA A 36 -4.28 -15.28 -0.24
N ALA A 37 -3.03 -15.67 0.01
CA ALA A 37 -2.01 -14.70 0.38
C ALA A 37 -1.76 -13.69 -0.76
N VAL A 38 -1.78 -12.41 -0.43
CA VAL A 38 -1.45 -11.30 -1.34
C VAL A 38 -0.23 -10.58 -0.80
N LEU A 39 0.86 -10.65 -1.54
CA LEU A 39 2.13 -10.03 -1.21
C LEU A 39 2.43 -8.95 -2.26
N VAL A 40 2.43 -7.68 -1.85
CA VAL A 40 2.70 -6.55 -2.74
C VAL A 40 4.01 -5.89 -2.33
N MET A 41 4.93 -5.72 -3.28
CA MET A 41 6.14 -4.92 -3.12
C MET A 41 6.05 -3.65 -3.96
N ILE A 42 6.19 -2.50 -3.34
CA ILE A 42 6.15 -1.18 -3.98
C ILE A 42 7.54 -0.55 -3.87
N ASP A 43 8.15 -0.24 -5.00
CA ASP A 43 9.47 0.40 -5.09
C ASP A 43 9.44 1.57 -6.07
N ARG A 44 10.10 2.68 -5.76
CA ARG A 44 10.28 3.82 -6.69
C ARG A 44 8.98 4.24 -7.40
N SER A 45 7.88 4.29 -6.66
CA SER A 45 6.57 4.58 -7.24
C SER A 45 5.94 5.78 -6.53
N THR A 46 4.95 6.39 -7.19
CA THR A 46 4.22 7.54 -6.66
C THR A 46 2.75 7.21 -6.51
N SER A 47 2.19 7.48 -5.32
CA SER A 47 0.74 7.46 -5.11
C SER A 47 0.27 8.82 -4.57
N SER A 48 -0.53 9.55 -5.36
CA SER A 48 -0.84 10.94 -5.01
C SER A 48 -2.23 11.40 -5.42
N HIS A 49 -2.80 12.36 -4.69
CA HIS A 49 -4.10 12.96 -5.02
C HIS A 49 -5.23 11.95 -5.18
N ASN A 50 -5.28 10.93 -4.32
CA ASN A 50 -6.39 9.97 -4.25
C ASN A 50 -7.39 10.43 -3.17
N ILE A 51 -8.63 10.71 -3.59
CA ILE A 51 -9.54 11.66 -2.91
C ILE A 51 -10.67 11.05 -2.07
N ALA A 52 -10.80 9.72 -1.96
CA ALA A 52 -11.79 9.13 -1.04
C ALA A 52 -11.27 7.88 -0.30
N GLY A 53 -9.96 7.66 -0.30
CA GLY A 53 -9.36 6.48 0.29
C GLY A 53 -7.92 6.71 0.74
N PHE A 54 -7.07 5.72 0.47
CA PHE A 54 -5.66 5.70 0.80
C PHE A 54 -4.79 5.83 -0.44
N GLY A 55 -3.63 6.48 -0.31
CA GLY A 55 -2.56 6.39 -1.30
C GLY A 55 -2.09 4.94 -1.47
N VAL A 56 -1.84 4.26 -0.35
CA VAL A 56 -1.53 2.82 -0.32
C VAL A 56 -2.31 2.14 0.80
N ILE A 57 -2.98 1.04 0.49
CA ILE A 57 -3.71 0.25 1.49
C ILE A 57 -3.45 -1.26 1.36
N ALA A 58 -3.24 -1.88 2.53
CA ALA A 58 -3.32 -3.31 2.73
C ALA A 58 -4.64 -3.63 3.45
N ASP A 59 -5.43 -4.56 2.92
CA ASP A 59 -6.74 -4.90 3.47
C ASP A 59 -6.97 -6.41 3.55
N GLY A 60 -7.48 -6.87 4.68
CA GLY A 60 -7.75 -8.28 4.95
C GLY A 60 -6.54 -9.08 5.45
N PRO A 61 -6.77 -10.14 6.25
CA PRO A 61 -5.74 -10.79 7.07
C PRO A 61 -4.71 -11.57 6.24
N ALA A 62 -4.98 -11.86 4.97
CA ALA A 62 -4.07 -12.57 4.08
C ALA A 62 -3.19 -11.60 3.25
N THR A 63 -3.18 -10.30 3.59
CA THR A 63 -2.51 -9.27 2.79
C THR A 63 -1.30 -8.69 3.51
N VAL A 64 -0.17 -8.65 2.80
CA VAL A 64 1.03 -7.91 3.19
C VAL A 64 1.44 -6.96 2.07
N VAL A 65 1.56 -5.68 2.38
CA VAL A 65 2.09 -4.66 1.47
C VAL A 65 3.41 -4.12 2.03
N ARG A 66 4.46 -4.11 1.21
CA ARG A 66 5.77 -3.56 1.55
C ARG A 66 6.06 -2.37 0.66
N VAL A 67 6.58 -1.30 1.23
CA VAL A 67 6.87 -0.08 0.49
C VAL A 67 8.27 0.44 0.78
N GLY A 68 9.01 0.75 -0.28
CA GLY A 68 10.35 1.33 -0.23
C GLY A 68 10.55 2.38 -1.32
N ASN A 69 11.45 3.33 -1.08
CA ASN A 69 11.88 4.35 -2.05
C ASN A 69 10.73 5.06 -2.80
N SER A 70 9.56 5.24 -2.19
CA SER A 70 8.35 5.69 -2.87
C SER A 70 7.79 6.98 -2.26
N SER A 71 7.07 7.74 -3.07
CA SER A 71 6.41 8.99 -2.66
C SER A 71 4.91 8.80 -2.54
N ILE A 72 4.36 9.12 -1.37
CA ILE A 72 2.94 9.00 -1.05
C ILE A 72 2.47 10.33 -0.46
N ALA A 73 1.87 11.18 -1.29
CA ALA A 73 1.59 12.57 -0.94
C ALA A 73 0.29 13.11 -1.56
N GLY A 74 -0.34 14.08 -0.91
CA GLY A 74 -1.56 14.73 -1.42
C GLY A 74 -2.80 13.84 -1.42
N ASN A 75 -2.79 12.70 -0.75
CA ASN A 75 -3.96 11.83 -0.58
C ASN A 75 -4.79 12.27 0.64
N ILE A 76 -6.05 11.82 0.73
CA ILE A 76 -6.79 11.97 2.00
C ILE A 76 -6.08 11.19 3.10
N ASN A 77 -5.90 9.88 2.90
CA ASN A 77 -5.07 9.06 3.78
C ASN A 77 -3.82 8.63 3.01
N GLY A 78 -2.62 8.75 3.58
CA GLY A 78 -1.37 8.34 2.96
C GLY A 78 -1.29 6.82 2.87
N VAL A 79 -1.11 6.16 4.01
CA VAL A 79 -1.04 4.70 4.12
C VAL A 79 -2.00 4.12 5.15
N GLY A 80 -2.43 2.88 4.94
CA GLY A 80 -3.32 2.18 5.88
C GLY A 80 -3.22 0.65 5.81
N ALA A 81 -3.37 0.01 6.97
CA ALA A 81 -3.57 -1.43 7.09
C ALA A 81 -4.89 -1.67 7.82
N THR A 82 -5.81 -2.40 7.20
CA THR A 82 -7.16 -2.65 7.75
C THR A 82 -7.46 -4.13 7.80
N ASN A 83 -8.43 -4.52 8.64
CA ASN A 83 -8.97 -5.88 8.70
C ASN A 83 -7.91 -6.98 8.90
N GLY A 84 -6.90 -6.71 9.74
CA GLY A 84 -5.85 -7.67 10.06
C GLY A 84 -4.71 -7.75 9.04
N ALA A 85 -4.70 -6.89 8.02
CA ALA A 85 -3.59 -6.79 7.07
C ALA A 85 -2.30 -6.24 7.70
N SER A 86 -1.18 -6.41 7.00
CA SER A 86 0.10 -5.81 7.35
C SER A 86 0.59 -4.86 6.25
N LEU A 87 0.98 -3.65 6.66
CA LEU A 87 1.71 -2.71 5.80
C LEU A 87 3.07 -2.46 6.46
N GLN A 88 4.16 -2.68 5.71
CA GLN A 88 5.56 -2.65 6.18
C GLN A 88 6.41 -1.68 5.34
N SER A 89 7.38 -1.00 5.94
CA SER A 89 8.27 -0.04 5.24
C SER A 89 9.72 -0.40 5.44
N TYR A 90 10.51 -0.03 4.45
CA TYR A 90 11.98 0.00 4.52
C TYR A 90 12.52 1.36 4.99
N ASP A 91 11.68 2.22 5.57
CA ASP A 91 11.97 3.56 6.08
C ASP A 91 12.65 4.53 5.09
N THR A 92 12.44 4.29 3.80
CA THR A 92 13.01 5.06 2.68
C THR A 92 11.96 5.88 1.92
N ASN A 93 10.75 5.97 2.46
CA ASN A 93 9.59 6.53 1.77
C ASN A 93 9.32 7.98 2.18
N GLN A 94 8.91 8.80 1.21
CA GLN A 94 8.39 10.14 1.47
C GLN A 94 6.87 10.03 1.62
N ILE A 95 6.41 9.81 2.85
CA ILE A 95 4.99 9.74 3.20
C ILE A 95 4.65 11.02 3.96
N ASN A 96 4.27 12.07 3.23
CA ASN A 96 3.98 13.38 3.79
C ASN A 96 3.01 14.17 2.92
N GLY A 97 2.40 15.22 3.50
CA GLY A 97 1.49 16.09 2.77
C GLY A 97 0.17 15.44 2.37
N ASN A 98 -0.22 14.34 3.05
CA ASN A 98 -1.58 13.80 3.00
C ASN A 98 -2.44 14.48 4.07
N SER A 99 -3.77 14.40 3.98
CA SER A 99 -4.64 14.93 5.06
C SER A 99 -4.42 14.16 6.37
N ASN A 100 -4.18 12.85 6.26
CA ASN A 100 -3.67 11.97 7.31
C ASN A 100 -2.56 11.09 6.71
N ASP A 101 -1.32 11.19 7.17
CA ASP A 101 -0.24 10.36 6.59
C ASP A 101 -0.39 8.85 6.88
N GLY A 102 -1.06 8.49 7.99
CA GLY A 102 -1.26 7.10 8.44
C GLY A 102 -0.53 6.79 9.74
N ILE A 103 -0.97 5.75 10.47
CA ILE A 103 -0.87 5.73 11.95
C ILE A 103 0.54 5.70 12.56
N ALA A 104 1.62 5.25 11.91
CA ALA A 104 2.98 5.43 12.43
C ALA A 104 4.01 4.91 11.42
N SER A 105 4.27 5.65 10.32
CA SER A 105 5.31 5.39 9.29
C SER A 105 5.70 3.91 9.09
N VAL A 106 4.70 3.03 9.07
CA VAL A 106 4.81 1.62 8.74
C VAL A 106 5.69 0.79 9.69
N THR A 107 5.38 -0.50 9.92
CA THR A 107 6.28 -1.35 10.74
C THR A 107 7.65 -1.42 10.07
N PRO A 108 8.75 -0.96 10.72
CA PRO A 108 10.08 -1.05 10.14
C PRO A 108 10.45 -2.49 9.86
N ILE A 109 10.92 -2.77 8.66
CA ILE A 109 11.61 -4.03 8.37
C ILE A 109 13.07 -3.82 8.78
N SER A 110 13.54 -4.56 9.79
CA SER A 110 14.96 -4.55 10.16
C SER A 110 15.83 -4.96 8.97
N LEU A 111 16.70 -4.05 8.52
CA LEU A 111 17.76 -4.36 7.57
C LEU A 111 18.77 -5.27 8.29
N HIS A 112 18.95 -6.49 7.76
CA HIS A 112 19.98 -7.43 8.21
C HIS A 112 21.30 -7.13 7.51
#